data_AF-A0A8C6HTU4-F1
#
_entry.id   AF-A0A8C6HTU4-F1
#
_cell.length_a   1.000
_cell.length_b   1.000
_cell.length_c   1.000
_cell.angle_alpha   90.00
_cell.angle_beta   90.00
_cell.angle_gamma   90.00
#
_symmetry.space_group_name_H-M   'P 1'
#
loop_
_entity.id
_entity.type
_entity.pdbx_description
1 polymer ?
#
loop_
_entity_poly.entity_id
_entity_poly.type
_entity_poly.pdbx_seq_one_letter_code
_entity_poly.pdbx_strand_id
1 'polypeptide(L)'
;MTAAVFFGCAFIAFGPALALYVFTIATDPLRVIFLIAGAFFWLVSLLLSSVFWFLVRVITDNRDGPVQNYLLIFGVLLSVCIQELFRLAYYKLLKKASEGLKSINPEETAPSMRLLAYVSGLGFGIMSGVFSFVNTLSNSLGPGTVGIHGDSPQFFLNSVRISASPMDINAVSHSREPVLCAASKLVFPVGKVFDFLRPAAYSSDYLTPALS
;
A
#
# COMPACT_ATOMS: atom_id res chain seq x y z
N MET A 1 10.94 25.80 -8.67
CA MET A 1 9.61 25.53 -8.06
C MET A 1 9.25 24.05 -8.09
N THR A 2 9.57 23.30 -9.15
CA THR A 2 9.29 21.85 -9.29
C THR A 2 9.98 20.97 -8.25
N ALA A 3 11.27 21.20 -7.96
CA ALA A 3 11.98 20.43 -6.92
C ALA A 3 11.36 20.57 -5.52
N ALA A 4 10.84 21.77 -5.17
CA ALA A 4 10.19 21.99 -3.89
C ALA A 4 8.88 21.20 -3.75
N VAL A 5 8.10 21.10 -4.84
CA VAL A 5 6.88 20.27 -4.89
C VAL A 5 7.24 18.80 -4.80
N PHE A 6 8.26 18.34 -5.53
CA PHE A 6 8.76 16.98 -5.45
C PHE A 6 9.17 16.59 -4.02
N PHE A 7 10.07 17.35 -3.40
CA PHE A 7 10.53 17.05 -2.04
C PHE A 7 9.41 17.20 -1.00
N GLY A 8 8.55 18.21 -1.13
CA GLY A 8 7.38 18.37 -0.26
C GLY A 8 6.44 17.18 -0.31
N CYS A 9 6.06 16.74 -1.52
CA CYS A 9 5.20 15.59 -1.72
C CYS A 9 5.87 14.28 -1.28
N ALA A 10 7.17 14.10 -1.54
CA ALA A 10 7.92 12.92 -1.10
C ALA A 10 7.99 12.82 0.43
N PHE A 11 8.27 13.92 1.14
CA PHE A 11 8.33 13.92 2.60
C PHE A 11 6.96 13.77 3.25
N ILE A 12 5.89 14.30 2.67
CA ILE A 12 4.55 14.06 3.20
C ILE A 12 4.14 12.59 2.97
N ALA A 13 4.47 12.00 1.82
CA ALA A 13 4.11 10.62 1.50
C ALA A 13 4.91 9.59 2.31
N PHE A 14 6.24 9.74 2.37
CA PHE A 14 7.15 8.75 2.94
C PHE A 14 7.77 9.16 4.27
N GLY A 15 7.59 10.41 4.73
CA GLY A 15 8.17 10.91 5.98
C GLY A 15 7.81 10.08 7.20
N PRO A 16 6.51 9.75 7.43
CA PRO A 16 6.12 8.89 8.55
C PRO A 16 6.76 7.50 8.46
N ALA A 17 6.73 6.87 7.27
CA ALA A 17 7.33 5.56 7.05
C ALA A 17 8.85 5.55 7.26
N LEU A 18 9.55 6.62 6.83
CA LEU A 18 10.98 6.80 7.02
C LEU A 18 11.32 7.00 8.50
N ALA A 19 10.54 7.81 9.23
CA ALA A 19 10.72 7.99 10.67
C ALA A 19 10.56 6.67 11.41
N LEU A 20 9.51 5.91 11.11
CA LEU A 20 9.30 4.58 11.69
C LEU A 20 10.45 3.62 11.35
N TYR A 21 10.96 3.63 10.12
CA TYR A 21 12.10 2.82 9.73
C TYR A 21 13.36 3.17 10.55
N VAL A 22 13.73 4.45 10.61
CA VAL A 22 14.95 4.92 11.30
C VAL A 22 14.87 4.68 12.81
N PHE A 23 13.73 4.96 13.44
CA PHE A 23 13.63 4.88 14.90
C PHE A 23 13.31 3.47 15.43
N THR A 24 12.62 2.63 14.66
CA THR A 24 12.12 1.32 15.17
C THR A 24 12.76 0.10 14.52
N ILE A 25 13.18 0.19 13.25
CA ILE A 25 13.64 -0.96 12.47
C ILE A 25 15.15 -0.97 12.32
N ALA A 26 15.77 0.19 12.13
CA ALA A 26 17.22 0.30 11.93
C ALA A 26 18.06 -0.19 13.13
N THR A 27 17.47 -0.29 14.32
CA THR A 27 18.15 -0.78 15.54
C THR A 27 18.51 -2.27 15.46
N ASP A 28 17.68 -3.09 14.82
CA ASP A 28 17.86 -4.55 14.77
C ASP A 28 17.88 -5.06 13.32
N PRO A 29 18.97 -5.71 12.85
CA PRO A 29 19.08 -6.18 11.48
C PRO A 29 18.04 -7.26 11.13
N LEU A 30 17.59 -8.06 12.11
CA LEU A 30 16.50 -9.03 11.92
C LEU A 30 15.20 -8.35 11.47
N ARG A 31 14.87 -7.18 12.04
CA ARG A 31 13.67 -6.42 11.66
C ARG A 31 13.79 -5.93 10.21
N VAL A 32 14.97 -5.49 9.79
CA VAL A 32 15.23 -5.06 8.41
C VAL A 32 14.97 -6.21 7.42
N ILE A 33 15.45 -7.42 7.73
CA ILE A 33 15.25 -8.60 6.88
C ILE A 33 13.75 -8.93 6.75
N PHE A 34 13.00 -8.93 7.85
CA PHE A 34 11.56 -9.17 7.83
C PHE A 34 10.76 -8.05 7.13
N LEU A 35 11.24 -6.82 7.15
CA LEU A 35 10.64 -5.73 6.40
C LEU A 35 10.79 -5.95 4.89
N ILE A 36 12.01 -6.23 4.43
CA ILE A 36 12.32 -6.44 3.01
C ILE A 36 11.58 -7.67 2.49
N ALA A 37 11.56 -8.76 3.25
CA ALA A 37 10.79 -9.95 2.89
C ALA A 37 9.29 -9.64 2.77
N GLY A 38 8.72 -8.83 3.66
CA GLY A 38 7.33 -8.39 3.56
C GLY A 38 7.04 -7.58 2.29
N ALA A 39 7.91 -6.62 1.96
CA ALA A 39 7.80 -5.84 0.72
C ALA A 39 7.90 -6.74 -0.53
N PHE A 40 8.79 -7.75 -0.51
CA PHE A 40 8.93 -8.71 -1.59
C PHE A 40 7.67 -9.57 -1.77
N PHE A 41 7.09 -10.12 -0.70
CA PHE A 41 5.86 -10.90 -0.79
C PHE A 41 4.69 -10.07 -1.33
N TRP A 42 4.62 -8.78 -0.97
CA TRP A 42 3.65 -7.88 -1.57
C TRP A 42 3.85 -7.71 -3.08
N LEU A 43 5.09 -7.54 -3.55
CA LEU A 43 5.42 -7.48 -4.99
C LEU A 43 5.03 -8.75 -5.73
N VAL A 44 5.32 -9.93 -5.17
CA VAL A 44 4.94 -11.22 -5.77
C VAL A 44 3.42 -11.33 -5.89
N SER A 45 2.68 -10.86 -4.87
CA SER A 45 1.21 -10.87 -4.90
C SER A 45 0.64 -9.98 -6.01
N LEU A 46 1.25 -8.81 -6.25
CA LEU A 46 0.89 -7.94 -7.37
C LEU A 46 1.29 -8.54 -8.73
N LEU A 47 2.46 -9.17 -8.81
CA LEU A 47 2.92 -9.81 -10.04
C LEU A 47 1.93 -10.89 -10.50
N LEU A 48 1.52 -11.77 -9.58
CA LEU A 48 0.52 -12.79 -9.88
C LEU A 48 -0.83 -12.19 -10.27
N SER A 49 -1.26 -11.13 -9.58
CA SER A 49 -2.48 -10.41 -9.94
C SER A 49 -2.38 -9.78 -11.34
N SER A 50 -1.23 -9.26 -11.73
CA SER A 50 -1.00 -8.67 -13.05
C SER A 50 -0.98 -9.72 -14.16
N VAL A 51 -0.40 -10.89 -13.91
CA VAL A 51 -0.42 -12.02 -14.85
C VAL A 51 -1.85 -12.50 -15.06
N PHE A 52 -2.64 -12.62 -14.00
CA PHE A 52 -4.05 -12.96 -14.11
C PHE A 52 -4.83 -11.92 -14.92
N TRP A 53 -4.64 -10.64 -14.63
CA TRP A 53 -5.26 -9.55 -15.38
C TRP A 53 -4.91 -9.60 -16.87
N PHE A 54 -3.63 -9.82 -17.19
CA PHE A 54 -3.16 -9.97 -18.55
C PHE A 54 -3.83 -11.16 -19.27
N LEU A 55 -3.95 -12.31 -18.61
CA LEU A 55 -4.63 -13.47 -19.17
C LEU A 55 -6.11 -13.20 -19.47
N VAL A 56 -6.82 -12.53 -18.54
CA VAL A 56 -8.22 -12.13 -18.74
C VAL A 56 -8.36 -11.19 -19.93
N ARG A 57 -7.42 -10.24 -20.10
CA ARG A 57 -7.39 -9.32 -21.26
C ARG A 57 -7.11 -10.02 -22.59
N VAL A 58 -6.28 -11.06 -22.59
CA VAL A 58 -6.00 -11.83 -23.81
C VAL A 58 -7.20 -12.68 -24.23
N ILE A 59 -7.95 -13.23 -23.26
CA ILE A 59 -9.16 -14.04 -23.54
C ILE A 59 -10.35 -13.15 -23.93
N THR A 60 -10.49 -12.00 -23.28
CA THR A 60 -11.57 -11.05 -23.52
C THR A 60 -11.13 -10.08 -24.62
N ASP A 61 -11.25 -10.51 -25.87
CA ASP A 61 -10.94 -9.71 -27.07
C ASP A 61 -11.46 -8.27 -26.94
N ASN A 62 -10.65 -7.28 -27.36
CA ASN A 62 -10.77 -5.85 -27.04
C ASN A 62 -12.12 -5.23 -27.46
N ARG A 63 -13.18 -5.47 -26.70
CA ARG A 63 -14.44 -4.73 -26.80
C ARG A 63 -14.37 -3.52 -25.89
N ASP A 64 -13.96 -2.40 -26.47
CA ASP A 64 -14.00 -1.09 -25.84
C ASP A 64 -15.46 -0.72 -25.54
N GLY A 65 -15.86 -0.90 -24.28
CA GLY A 65 -17.23 -0.67 -23.83
C GLY A 65 -17.32 -0.61 -22.31
N PRO A 66 -18.52 -0.34 -21.74
CA PRO A 66 -18.72 -0.25 -20.28
C PRO A 66 -18.30 -1.53 -19.54
N VAL A 67 -18.28 -2.66 -20.24
CA VAL A 67 -17.81 -3.97 -19.75
C VAL A 67 -16.35 -3.91 -19.26
N GLN A 68 -15.48 -3.11 -19.89
CA GLN A 68 -14.08 -2.96 -19.47
C GLN A 68 -13.95 -2.34 -18.07
N ASN A 69 -14.81 -1.38 -17.72
CA ASN A 69 -14.82 -0.76 -16.39
C ASN A 69 -15.23 -1.77 -15.32
N TYR A 70 -16.24 -2.60 -15.58
CA TYR A 70 -16.63 -3.68 -14.66
C TYR A 70 -15.53 -4.73 -14.50
N LEU A 71 -14.84 -5.09 -15.58
CA LEU A 71 -13.67 -5.98 -15.51
C LEU A 71 -12.56 -5.37 -14.65
N LEU A 72 -12.24 -4.08 -14.81
CA LEU A 72 -11.21 -3.41 -14.02
C LEU A 72 -11.55 -3.42 -12.53
N ILE A 73 -12.80 -3.12 -12.17
CA ILE A 73 -13.27 -3.19 -10.78
C ILE A 73 -13.10 -4.61 -10.23
N PHE A 74 -13.50 -5.63 -11.00
CA PHE A 74 -13.33 -7.02 -10.61
C PHE A 74 -11.85 -7.42 -10.47
N GLY A 75 -10.99 -6.99 -11.38
CA GLY A 75 -9.54 -7.21 -11.33
C GLY A 75 -8.90 -6.59 -10.10
N VAL A 76 -9.32 -5.38 -9.73
CA VAL A 76 -8.87 -4.71 -8.49
C VAL A 76 -9.34 -5.50 -7.26
N LEU A 77 -10.59 -5.94 -7.19
CA LEU A 77 -11.09 -6.75 -6.07
C LEU A 77 -10.31 -8.06 -5.92
N LEU A 78 -10.08 -8.77 -7.03
CA LEU A 78 -9.29 -10.00 -7.03
C LEU A 78 -7.85 -9.74 -6.60
N SER A 79 -7.25 -8.63 -7.04
CA SER A 79 -5.89 -8.24 -6.61
C SER A 79 -5.79 -8.08 -5.10
N VAL A 80 -6.84 -7.54 -4.46
CA VAL A 80 -6.88 -7.37 -3.00
C VAL A 80 -7.05 -8.72 -2.31
N CYS A 81 -7.86 -9.64 -2.86
CA CYS A 81 -7.95 -11.01 -2.34
C CYS A 81 -6.61 -11.74 -2.38
N ILE A 82 -5.88 -11.64 -3.50
CA ILE A 82 -4.54 -12.24 -3.65
C ILE A 82 -3.55 -11.59 -2.67
N GLN A 83 -3.56 -10.27 -2.52
CA GLN A 83 -2.72 -9.55 -1.56
C GLN A 83 -2.99 -9.97 -0.11
N GLU A 84 -4.26 -10.20 0.27
CA GLU A 84 -4.60 -10.67 1.62
C GLU A 84 -4.19 -12.13 1.84
N LEU A 85 -4.32 -12.98 0.82
CA LEU A 85 -3.84 -14.37 0.88
C LEU A 85 -2.32 -14.42 1.11
N PHE A 86 -1.56 -13.60 0.38
CA PHE A 86 -0.11 -13.48 0.55
C PHE A 86 0.29 -12.90 1.90
N ARG A 87 -0.51 -11.99 2.46
CA ARG A 87 -0.32 -11.49 3.82
C ARG A 87 -0.48 -12.59 4.87
N LEU A 88 -1.50 -13.44 4.74
CA LEU A 88 -1.71 -14.58 5.63
C LEU A 88 -0.59 -15.62 5.49
N ALA A 89 -0.18 -15.91 4.26
CA ALA A 89 0.96 -16.80 3.98
C ALA A 89 2.24 -16.26 4.64
N TYR A 90 2.51 -14.96 4.50
CA TYR A 90 3.66 -14.33 5.10
C TYR A 90 3.62 -14.36 6.65
N TYR A 91 2.45 -14.09 7.26
CA TYR A 91 2.29 -14.21 8.71
C TYR A 91 2.60 -15.63 9.22
N LYS A 92 2.17 -16.67 8.50
CA LYS A 92 2.51 -18.06 8.84
C LYS A 92 4.02 -18.33 8.74
N LEU A 93 4.68 -17.78 7.72
CA LEU A 93 6.13 -17.89 7.57
C LEU A 93 6.87 -17.17 8.70
N LEU A 94 6.45 -15.96 9.06
CA LEU A 94 7.01 -15.20 10.18
C LEU A 94 6.87 -15.96 11.50
N LYS A 95 5.69 -16.55 11.75
CA LYS A 95 5.46 -17.34 12.96
C LYS A 95 6.41 -18.53 13.03
N LYS A 96 6.54 -19.27 11.94
CA LYS A 96 7.45 -20.43 11.86
C LYS A 96 8.92 -20.03 12.00
N ALA A 97 9.32 -18.90 11.41
CA ALA A 97 10.68 -18.36 11.53
C ALA A 97 10.98 -17.89 12.96
N SER A 98 10.04 -17.20 13.61
CA SER A 98 10.18 -16.75 15.00
C SER A 98 10.29 -17.91 15.99
N GLU A 99 9.46 -18.95 15.81
CA GLU A 99 9.52 -20.18 16.61
C GLU A 99 10.86 -20.92 16.40
N GLY A 100 11.31 -21.02 15.15
CA GLY A 100 12.60 -21.66 14.82
C GLY A 100 13.81 -20.90 15.35
N LEU A 101 13.80 -19.56 15.31
CA LEU A 101 14.85 -18.73 15.90
C LEU A 101 14.89 -18.87 17.42
N LYS A 102 13.72 -18.90 18.08
CA LYS A 102 13.62 -19.08 19.54
C LYS A 102 14.14 -20.44 20.01
N SER A 103 13.98 -21.50 19.21
CA SER A 103 14.50 -22.83 19.57
C SER A 103 16.02 -22.96 19.43
N ILE A 104 16.63 -22.15 18.56
CA ILE A 104 18.08 -22.18 18.28
C ILE A 104 18.85 -21.25 19.23
N ASN A 105 18.26 -20.11 19.61
CA ASN A 105 18.89 -19.14 20.50
C ASN A 105 18.00 -18.77 21.70
N PRO A 106 17.92 -19.63 22.73
CA PRO A 106 17.05 -19.42 23.90
C PRO A 106 17.55 -18.32 24.86
N GLU A 107 18.82 -17.94 24.80
CA GLU A 107 19.46 -16.92 25.65
C GLU A 107 19.16 -15.48 25.17
N GLU A 108 18.92 -15.29 23.88
CA GLU A 108 18.56 -13.99 23.30
C GLU A 108 17.06 -13.75 23.41
N THR A 109 16.66 -12.56 23.86
CA THR A 109 15.24 -12.20 23.98
C THR A 109 14.62 -12.18 22.59
N ALA A 110 13.93 -13.27 22.23
CA ALA A 110 13.32 -13.42 20.91
C ALA A 110 12.41 -12.21 20.60
N PRO A 111 12.49 -11.66 19.39
CA PRO A 111 11.74 -10.46 19.04
C PRO A 111 10.24 -10.74 19.13
N SER A 112 9.51 -9.84 19.81
CA SER A 112 8.08 -10.06 20.08
C SER A 112 7.29 -10.23 18.77
N MET A 113 6.37 -11.20 18.73
CA MET A 113 5.54 -11.45 17.54
C MET A 113 4.81 -10.20 17.06
N ARG A 114 4.39 -9.33 18.00
CA ARG A 114 3.74 -8.05 17.70
C ARG A 114 4.64 -7.10 16.92
N LEU A 115 5.93 -7.10 17.22
CA LEU A 115 6.91 -6.28 16.52
C LEU A 115 7.17 -6.83 15.11
N LEU A 116 7.31 -8.15 14.95
CA LEU A 116 7.44 -8.76 13.61
C LEU A 116 6.20 -8.50 12.74
N ALA A 117 5.02 -8.61 13.34
CA ALA A 117 3.73 -8.24 12.75
C ALA A 117 3.74 -6.78 12.28
N TYR A 118 4.10 -5.84 13.14
CA TYR A 118 4.22 -4.42 12.82
C TYR A 118 5.19 -4.18 11.65
N VAL A 119 6.39 -4.75 11.71
CA VAL A 119 7.45 -4.58 10.69
C VAL A 119 7.01 -5.14 9.34
N SER A 120 6.33 -6.29 9.34
CA SER A 120 5.77 -6.88 8.12
C SER A 120 4.65 -6.05 7.50
N GLY A 121 3.77 -5.50 8.36
CA GLY A 121 2.74 -4.55 7.95
C GLY A 121 3.32 -3.30 7.32
N LEU A 122 4.37 -2.74 7.93
CA LEU A 122 5.08 -1.58 7.40
C LEU A 122 5.71 -1.88 6.03
N GLY A 123 6.36 -3.03 5.85
CA GLY A 123 6.94 -3.44 4.55
C GLY A 123 5.91 -3.53 3.42
N PHE A 124 4.75 -4.15 3.70
CA PHE A 124 3.62 -4.19 2.76
C PHE A 124 3.10 -2.78 2.43
N GLY A 125 2.99 -1.91 3.43
CA GLY A 125 2.52 -0.53 3.29
C GLY A 125 3.46 0.34 2.44
N ILE A 126 4.76 0.30 2.75
CA ILE A 126 5.80 1.05 2.02
C ILE A 126 5.78 0.67 0.55
N MET A 127 5.81 -0.64 0.24
CA MET A 127 5.90 -1.09 -1.15
C MET A 127 4.63 -0.73 -1.95
N SER A 128 3.45 -0.84 -1.32
CA SER A 128 2.18 -0.34 -1.84
C SER A 128 2.22 1.14 -2.18
N GLY A 129 2.70 1.95 -1.23
CA GLY A 129 2.77 3.39 -1.42
C GLY A 129 3.77 3.79 -2.50
N VAL A 130 4.97 3.19 -2.50
CA VAL A 130 5.99 3.37 -3.56
C VAL A 130 5.39 3.08 -4.93
N PHE A 131 4.74 1.93 -5.09
CA PHE A 131 4.13 1.55 -6.37
C PHE A 131 3.04 2.52 -6.84
N SER A 132 2.25 3.05 -5.90
CA SER A 132 1.17 4.00 -6.20
C SER A 132 1.66 5.41 -6.54
N PHE A 133 2.80 5.84 -5.98
CA PHE A 133 3.17 7.25 -5.95
C PHE A 133 4.44 7.59 -6.73
N VAL A 134 5.38 6.67 -6.92
CA VAL A 134 6.65 6.94 -7.62
C VAL A 134 6.43 7.54 -9.02
N ASN A 135 5.47 7.00 -9.78
CA ASN A 135 5.19 7.48 -11.13
C ASN A 135 4.62 8.92 -11.10
N THR A 136 3.68 9.19 -10.22
CA THR A 136 3.11 10.53 -10.02
C THR A 136 4.15 11.52 -9.50
N LEU A 137 5.02 11.07 -8.59
CA LEU A 137 6.09 11.89 -8.05
C LEU A 137 7.12 12.27 -9.12
N SER A 138 7.47 11.34 -10.03
CA SER A 138 8.32 11.63 -11.19
C SER A 138 7.72 12.74 -12.07
N ASN A 139 6.41 12.67 -12.31
CA ASN A 139 5.72 13.69 -13.11
C ASN A 139 5.74 15.09 -12.48
N SER A 140 5.89 15.19 -11.14
CA SER A 140 5.98 16.49 -10.44
C SER A 140 7.32 17.22 -10.65
N LEU A 141 8.34 16.53 -11.18
CA LEU A 141 9.63 17.15 -11.53
C LEU A 141 9.55 17.99 -12.81
N GLY A 142 8.55 17.73 -13.66
CA GLY A 142 8.31 18.48 -14.89
C GLY A 142 7.83 19.91 -14.61
N PRO A 143 8.08 20.88 -15.52
CA PRO A 143 7.72 22.28 -15.33
C PRO A 143 6.21 22.56 -15.35
N GLY A 144 5.37 21.57 -15.66
CA GLY A 144 3.92 21.70 -15.72
C GLY A 144 3.21 21.08 -14.51
N THR A 145 2.12 21.72 -14.08
CA THR A 145 1.13 21.11 -13.16
C THR A 145 -0.01 20.50 -13.97
N VAL A 146 -0.70 19.50 -13.41
CA VAL A 146 -1.93 19.00 -14.02
C VAL A 146 -3.02 20.08 -13.99
N GLY A 147 -3.93 20.06 -14.97
CA GLY A 147 -5.04 21.01 -15.05
C GLY A 147 -5.32 21.60 -16.43
N ILE A 148 -4.51 21.29 -17.47
CA ILE A 148 -4.76 21.79 -18.84
C ILE A 148 -6.11 21.30 -19.40
N HIS A 149 -6.58 20.12 -18.99
CA HIS A 149 -7.86 19.54 -19.40
C HIS A 149 -9.00 19.74 -18.37
N GLY A 150 -8.85 20.68 -17.42
CA GLY A 150 -9.88 20.96 -16.39
C GLY A 150 -9.76 20.15 -15.10
N ASP A 151 -8.67 19.40 -14.92
CA ASP A 151 -8.39 18.69 -13.66
C ASP A 151 -7.94 19.64 -12.53
N SER A 152 -8.13 19.22 -11.28
CA SER A 152 -7.75 20.05 -10.13
C SER A 152 -6.22 20.25 -10.06
N PRO A 153 -5.73 21.48 -9.82
CA PRO A 153 -4.29 21.74 -9.62
C PRO A 153 -3.73 21.10 -8.32
N GLN A 154 -4.60 20.57 -7.45
CA GLN A 154 -4.25 19.92 -6.17
C GLN A 154 -4.01 18.41 -6.28
N PHE A 155 -3.96 17.86 -7.50
CA PHE A 155 -3.83 16.42 -7.75
C PHE A 155 -2.61 15.77 -7.07
N PHE A 156 -1.46 16.44 -7.07
CA PHE A 156 -0.25 15.92 -6.42
C PHE A 156 -0.43 15.79 -4.90
N LEU A 157 -1.04 16.79 -4.27
CA LEU A 157 -1.36 16.77 -2.83
C LEU A 157 -2.39 15.69 -2.48
N ASN A 158 -3.39 15.48 -3.35
CA ASN A 158 -4.38 14.44 -3.11
C ASN A 158 -3.79 13.03 -3.27
N SER A 159 -2.95 12.84 -4.29
CA SER A 159 -2.23 11.58 -4.53
C SER A 159 -1.30 11.19 -3.38
N VAL A 160 -0.63 12.18 -2.77
CA VAL A 160 0.19 11.99 -1.57
C VAL A 160 -0.63 11.48 -0.39
N ARG A 161 -1.79 12.09 -0.10
CA ARG A 161 -2.66 11.67 1.02
C ARG A 161 -3.18 10.24 0.83
N ILE A 162 -3.54 9.90 -0.40
CA ILE A 162 -4.01 8.55 -0.75
C ILE A 162 -2.86 7.52 -0.62
N SER A 163 -1.63 7.89 -0.96
CA SER A 163 -0.47 6.99 -0.85
C SER A 163 0.03 6.79 0.59
N ALA A 164 -0.06 7.83 1.43
CA ALA A 164 0.33 7.77 2.85
C ALA A 164 -0.62 6.88 3.67
N SER A 165 -1.94 6.91 3.38
CA SER A 165 -2.96 6.22 4.16
C SER A 165 -2.74 4.68 4.30
N PRO A 166 -2.38 3.94 3.23
CA PRO A 166 -2.03 2.52 3.33
C PRO A 166 -0.78 2.22 4.16
N MET A 167 0.18 3.15 4.28
CA MET A 167 1.40 2.95 5.05
C MET A 167 1.12 2.95 6.55
N ASP A 168 0.37 3.96 7.02
CA ASP A 168 -0.02 4.08 8.43
C ASP A 168 -0.98 2.96 8.84
N ILE A 169 -1.95 2.63 7.99
CA ILE A 169 -2.95 1.59 8.31
C ILE A 169 -2.32 0.21 8.30
N ASN A 170 -1.46 -0.14 7.33
CA ASN A 170 -0.85 -1.47 7.35
C ASN A 170 0.16 -1.64 8.49
N ALA A 171 0.82 -0.57 8.94
CA ALA A 171 1.65 -0.58 10.13
C ALA A 171 0.82 -0.86 11.40
N VAL A 172 -0.36 -0.25 11.56
CA VAL A 172 -1.22 -0.41 12.75
C VAL A 172 -2.06 -1.71 12.71
N SER A 173 -2.54 -2.09 11.53
CA SER A 173 -3.56 -3.14 11.38
C SER A 173 -3.03 -4.56 11.59
N HIS A 174 -1.73 -4.81 11.40
CA HIS A 174 -1.13 -6.12 11.68
C HIS A 174 -1.03 -6.44 13.19
N SER A 175 -1.21 -5.44 14.08
CA SER A 175 -1.13 -5.64 15.53
C SER A 175 -2.42 -6.16 16.19
N ARG A 176 -3.57 -6.17 15.49
CA ARG A 176 -4.84 -6.74 15.99
C ARG A 176 -5.27 -7.93 15.14
N GLU A 177 -6.01 -8.85 15.74
CA GLU A 177 -6.33 -10.19 15.22
C GLU A 177 -6.58 -10.25 13.70
N PRO A 178 -6.05 -11.28 13.01
CA PRO A 178 -6.05 -11.36 11.54
C PRO A 178 -7.45 -11.33 10.91
N VAL A 179 -8.49 -11.68 11.67
CA VAL A 179 -9.88 -11.76 11.19
C VAL A 179 -10.59 -10.40 11.24
N LEU A 180 -10.35 -9.57 12.27
CA LEU A 180 -10.89 -8.20 12.34
C LEU A 180 -10.16 -7.25 11.38
N CYS A 181 -8.89 -7.52 11.11
CA CYS A 181 -8.04 -6.81 10.16
C CYS A 181 -8.57 -6.94 8.71
N ALA A 182 -9.04 -8.13 8.32
CA ALA A 182 -9.66 -8.38 7.03
C ALA A 182 -10.96 -7.57 6.82
N ALA A 183 -11.76 -7.37 7.87
CA ALA A 183 -12.98 -6.56 7.82
C ALA A 183 -12.68 -5.05 7.65
N SER A 184 -11.64 -4.53 8.32
CA SER A 184 -11.20 -3.14 8.15
C SER A 184 -10.57 -2.88 6.78
N LYS A 185 -9.96 -3.91 6.16
CA LYS A 185 -9.34 -3.82 4.83
C LYS A 185 -10.29 -4.09 3.68
N LEU A 186 -11.52 -4.55 3.93
CA LEU A 186 -12.60 -4.57 2.93
C LEU A 186 -13.11 -3.16 2.60
N VAL A 187 -12.92 -2.19 3.51
CA VAL A 187 -13.24 -0.77 3.31
C VAL A 187 -12.31 -0.12 2.27
N PHE A 188 -11.09 -0.62 2.11
CA PHE A 188 -10.07 -0.02 1.24
C PHE A 188 -10.15 -0.35 -0.26
N PRO A 189 -10.49 -1.56 -0.74
CA PRO A 189 -10.85 -1.77 -2.13
C PRO A 189 -12.13 -1.01 -2.48
N VAL A 190 -13.08 -0.85 -1.56
CA VAL A 190 -14.26 0.01 -1.78
C VAL A 190 -13.82 1.46 -1.93
N GLY A 191 -12.84 1.96 -1.16
CA GLY A 191 -12.23 3.29 -1.34
C GLY A 191 -11.48 3.45 -2.68
N LYS A 192 -10.62 2.50 -3.05
CA LYS A 192 -9.91 2.52 -4.35
C LYS A 192 -10.84 2.34 -5.56
N VAL A 193 -11.92 1.57 -5.43
CA VAL A 193 -12.98 1.44 -6.44
C VAL A 193 -13.83 2.71 -6.50
N PHE A 194 -14.13 3.35 -5.36
CA PHE A 194 -14.79 4.67 -5.34
C PHE A 194 -13.92 5.76 -5.95
N ASP A 195 -12.60 5.73 -5.73
CA ASP A 195 -11.65 6.71 -6.28
C ASP A 195 -11.38 6.49 -7.78
N PHE A 196 -11.39 5.23 -8.26
CA PHE A 196 -11.36 4.90 -9.70
C PHE A 196 -12.65 5.35 -10.44
N LEU A 197 -13.77 5.43 -9.72
CA LEU A 197 -15.06 5.91 -10.21
C LEU A 197 -15.28 7.42 -9.98
N ARG A 198 -14.38 8.14 -9.30
CA ARG A 198 -14.60 9.55 -8.92
C ARG A 198 -14.00 10.50 -9.97
N PRO A 199 -14.83 11.23 -10.74
CA PRO A 199 -14.32 12.33 -11.57
C PRO A 199 -13.67 13.40 -10.68
N ALA A 200 -12.59 14.01 -11.18
CA ALA A 200 -11.72 14.97 -10.48
C ALA A 200 -12.43 16.20 -9.86
N ALA A 201 -13.73 16.39 -10.13
CA ALA A 201 -14.54 17.50 -9.67
C ALA A 201 -15.08 17.36 -8.21
N TYR A 202 -15.03 16.19 -7.58
CA TYR A 202 -15.72 15.93 -6.30
C TYR A 202 -14.77 15.64 -5.12
N SER A 203 -13.69 16.44 -4.97
CA SER A 203 -12.74 16.28 -3.86
C SER A 203 -13.01 17.18 -2.64
N SER A 204 -14.07 18.01 -2.66
CA SER A 204 -14.27 19.02 -1.62
C SER A 204 -15.09 18.57 -0.40
N ASP A 205 -15.96 17.56 -0.52
CA ASP A 205 -17.00 17.31 0.50
C ASP A 205 -16.67 16.27 1.58
N TYR A 206 -15.54 15.56 1.49
CA TYR A 206 -15.19 14.51 2.46
C TYR A 206 -13.89 14.77 3.23
N LEU A 207 -13.37 16.00 3.23
CA LEU A 207 -12.12 16.34 3.91
C LEU A 207 -12.26 16.60 5.42
N THR A 208 -13.45 16.42 6.01
CA THR A 208 -13.68 16.57 7.46
C THR A 208 -14.75 15.59 7.98
N PRO A 209 -14.41 14.56 8.77
CA PRO A 209 -15.33 14.06 9.76
C PRO A 209 -15.24 15.00 10.99
N ALA A 210 -16.36 15.65 11.32
CA ALA A 210 -16.64 16.33 12.59
C ALA A 210 -15.75 17.51 13.01
N LEU A 211 -16.20 18.73 12.70
CA LEU A 211 -16.15 19.88 13.63
C LEU A 211 -17.43 20.71 13.43
N SER A 212 -18.50 20.28 14.11
CA SER A 212 -19.61 21.10 14.58
C SER A 212 -20.11 20.48 15.87
#